data_AF-A0A8X8IC90-F1
#
_entry.id   AF-A0A8X8IC90-F1
#
_cell.length_a   1.000
_cell.length_b   1.000
_cell.length_c   1.000
_cell.angle_alpha   90.00
_cell.angle_beta   90.00
_cell.angle_gamma   90.00
#
_symmetry.space_group_name_H-M   'P 1'
#
loop_
_entity.id
_entity.type
_entity.pdbx_description
1 polymer ?
#
loop_
_entity_poly.entity_id
_entity_poly.type
_entity_poly.pdbx_seq_one_letter_code
_entity_poly.pdbx_strand_id
1 'polypeptide(L)'
;MTNGQKILGGSALALGTGLGLMAWKYNQMRSVDIFTTLPKITHINAFGFAIVFDLTIQNPTPYDFKFNIPYIAIHYNNIPIGSSEALNQMIDLPGKGKITIPNIKIGISVINILMSIPDIISRIMNKETVSADAVMHTSVPFLWGLANIPYKRTKTISLKL
;
A
#
# COMPACT_ATOMS: atom_id res chain seq x y z
N MET A 1 -40.82 39.19 5.79
CA MET A 1 -41.61 38.33 4.89
C MET A 1 -40.81 38.16 3.60
N THR A 2 -40.55 36.89 3.21
CA THR A 2 -40.37 36.36 1.84
C THR A 2 -39.23 36.94 0.97
N ASN A 3 -38.51 36.20 0.14
CA ASN A 3 -38.50 34.80 -0.27
C ASN A 3 -37.25 34.66 -1.17
N GLY A 4 -36.51 33.55 -1.09
CA GLY A 4 -35.43 33.35 -2.06
C GLY A 4 -34.61 32.07 -1.99
N GLN A 5 -34.95 31.08 -1.16
CA GLN A 5 -34.18 29.83 -1.12
C GLN A 5 -35.07 28.60 -0.94
N LYS A 6 -35.71 28.19 -2.03
CA LYS A 6 -36.25 26.84 -2.18
C LYS A 6 -36.23 26.43 -3.64
N ILE A 7 -35.08 26.05 -4.19
CA ILE A 7 -34.94 24.92 -5.13
C ILE A 7 -33.44 24.57 -5.17
N LEU A 8 -32.98 23.59 -4.38
CA LEU A 8 -31.70 22.86 -4.60
C LEU A 8 -31.59 21.59 -3.71
N GLY A 9 -32.69 21.15 -3.10
CA GLY A 9 -32.70 20.06 -2.12
C GLY A 9 -32.99 18.66 -2.67
N GLY A 10 -33.19 18.48 -3.98
CA GLY A 10 -33.61 17.19 -4.54
C GLY A 10 -32.55 16.46 -5.37
N SER A 11 -31.85 17.17 -6.26
CA SER A 11 -30.94 16.57 -7.26
C SER A 11 -29.45 16.72 -6.92
N ALA A 12 -29.06 17.73 -6.14
CA ALA A 12 -27.68 17.92 -5.70
C ALA A 12 -27.26 16.94 -4.59
N LEU A 13 -28.21 16.40 -3.82
CA LEU A 13 -27.91 15.41 -2.78
C LEU A 13 -27.65 14.02 -3.38
N ALA A 14 -28.21 13.65 -4.52
CA ALA A 14 -27.93 12.35 -5.14
C ALA A 14 -26.51 12.26 -5.73
N LEU A 15 -26.01 13.36 -6.34
CA LEU A 15 -24.64 13.44 -6.84
C LEU A 15 -23.63 13.83 -5.73
N GLY A 16 -24.06 14.64 -4.76
CA GLY A 16 -23.24 15.07 -3.62
C GLY A 16 -23.07 14.00 -2.53
N THR A 17 -24.04 13.11 -2.32
CA THR A 17 -23.90 11.99 -1.37
C THR A 17 -22.92 10.94 -1.87
N GLY A 18 -22.95 10.59 -3.16
CA GLY A 18 -21.98 9.67 -3.76
C GLY A 18 -20.54 10.19 -3.67
N LEU A 19 -20.31 11.42 -4.12
CA LEU A 19 -18.98 12.05 -4.04
C LEU A 19 -18.55 12.33 -2.58
N GLY A 20 -19.48 12.72 -1.71
CA GLY A 20 -19.22 12.90 -0.28
C GLY A 20 -18.86 11.60 0.42
N LEU A 21 -19.56 10.50 0.12
CA LEU A 21 -19.23 9.16 0.61
C LEU A 21 -17.87 8.68 0.07
N MET A 22 -17.52 8.97 -1.19
CA MET A 22 -16.19 8.69 -1.73
C MET A 22 -15.11 9.43 -0.94
N ALA A 23 -15.24 10.76 -0.79
CA ALA A 23 -14.25 11.59 -0.12
C ALA A 23 -14.07 11.19 1.35
N TRP A 24 -15.17 10.88 2.04
CA TRP A 24 -15.13 10.39 3.41
C TRP A 24 -14.42 9.04 3.51
N LYS A 25 -14.79 8.05 2.68
CA LYS A 25 -14.16 6.72 2.69
C LYS A 25 -12.66 6.80 2.36
N TYR A 26 -12.31 7.63 1.37
CA TYR A 26 -10.91 7.91 1.04
C TYR A 26 -10.15 8.50 2.23
N ASN A 27 -10.73 9.47 2.93
CA ASN A 27 -10.10 10.09 4.10
C ASN A 27 -9.90 9.09 5.25
N GLN A 28 -10.88 8.22 5.53
CA GLN A 28 -10.73 7.19 6.57
C GLN A 28 -9.61 6.20 6.24
N MET A 29 -9.44 5.85 4.96
CA MET A 29 -8.35 4.96 4.54
C MET A 29 -6.98 5.60 4.63
N ARG A 30 -6.89 6.93 4.59
CA ARG A 30 -5.64 7.63 4.92
C ARG A 30 -5.21 7.49 6.38
N SER A 31 -6.09 7.00 7.23
CA SER A 31 -5.76 6.64 8.61
C SER A 31 -5.29 5.19 8.75
N VAL A 32 -5.44 4.33 7.72
CA VAL A 32 -4.99 2.93 7.80
C VAL A 32 -3.47 2.86 7.83
N ASP A 33 -2.92 2.36 8.92
CA ASP A 33 -1.49 2.26 9.11
C ASP A 33 -0.98 0.90 8.62
N ILE A 34 0.23 0.95 8.07
CA ILE A 34 0.92 -0.23 7.56
C ILE A 34 2.20 -0.41 8.36
N PHE A 35 2.32 -1.60 8.93
CA PHE A 35 3.48 -2.08 9.64
C PHE A 35 4.05 -3.25 8.88
N THR A 36 5.31 -3.15 8.48
CA THR A 36 6.06 -4.29 7.96
C THR A 36 6.93 -4.82 9.09
N THR A 37 6.98 -6.14 9.26
CA THR A 37 8.03 -6.73 10.10
C THR A 37 9.40 -6.47 9.46
N LEU A 38 10.46 -6.55 10.26
CA LEU A 38 11.82 -6.39 9.75
C LEU A 38 12.06 -7.41 8.62
N PRO A 39 12.43 -6.95 7.42
CA PRO A 39 12.60 -7.83 6.27
C PRO A 39 13.71 -8.85 6.53
N LYS A 40 13.39 -10.13 6.34
CA LYS A 40 14.34 -11.24 6.38
C LYS A 40 14.75 -11.60 4.96
N ILE A 41 16.05 -11.49 4.68
CA ILE A 41 16.60 -11.90 3.39
C ILE A 41 16.77 -13.42 3.43
N THR A 42 16.06 -14.12 2.54
CA THR A 42 15.94 -15.59 2.62
C THR A 42 16.85 -16.30 1.64
N HIS A 43 17.11 -15.75 0.46
CA HIS A 43 18.01 -16.35 -0.54
C HIS A 43 18.76 -15.25 -1.30
N ILE A 44 20.09 -15.38 -1.41
CA ILE A 44 20.96 -14.54 -2.24
C ILE A 44 21.58 -15.48 -3.29
N ASN A 45 21.40 -15.18 -4.57
CA ASN A 45 22.09 -15.85 -5.66
C ASN A 45 22.77 -14.81 -6.57
N ALA A 46 23.55 -15.26 -7.56
CA ALA A 46 24.28 -14.36 -8.46
C ALA A 46 23.37 -13.44 -9.30
N PHE A 47 22.09 -13.74 -9.41
CA PHE A 47 21.12 -13.01 -10.23
C PHE A 47 20.19 -12.09 -9.42
N GLY A 48 20.17 -12.23 -8.10
CA GLY A 48 19.13 -11.61 -7.28
C GLY A 48 19.15 -12.04 -5.82
N PHE A 49 18.32 -11.38 -5.03
CA PHE A 49 17.96 -11.86 -3.70
C PHE A 49 16.48 -11.71 -3.45
N ALA A 50 15.94 -12.59 -2.60
CA ALA A 50 14.56 -12.56 -2.17
C ALA A 50 14.48 -11.99 -0.76
N ILE A 51 13.63 -10.97 -0.60
CA ILE A 51 13.25 -10.42 0.70
C ILE A 51 11.91 -11.03 1.10
N VAL A 52 11.81 -11.48 2.35
CA VAL A 52 10.55 -11.95 2.92
C VAL A 52 10.22 -11.14 4.16
N PHE A 53 8.98 -10.67 4.23
CA PHE A 53 8.45 -9.99 5.41
C PHE A 53 6.96 -10.30 5.58
N ASP A 54 6.48 -10.04 6.79
CA ASP A 54 5.06 -10.08 7.09
C ASP A 54 4.53 -8.64 7.04
N LEU A 55 3.41 -8.46 6.33
CA LEU A 55 2.72 -7.18 6.27
C LEU A 55 1.58 -7.18 7.28
N THR A 56 1.66 -6.33 8.27
CA THR A 56 0.56 -6.06 9.19
C THR A 56 -0.13 -4.76 8.81
N ILE A 57 -1.43 -4.81 8.59
CA ILE A 57 -2.25 -3.63 8.29
C ILE A 57 -3.18 -3.41 9.48
N GLN A 58 -3.19 -2.18 10.00
CA GLN A 58 -4.00 -1.80 11.14
C GLN A 58 -5.01 -0.72 10.75
N ASN A 59 -6.25 -0.93 11.16
CA ASN A 59 -7.31 0.04 11.01
C ASN A 59 -7.58 0.74 12.34
N PRO A 60 -7.20 2.01 12.51
CA PRO A 60 -7.54 2.74 13.73
C PRO A 60 -9.00 3.21 13.74
N THR A 61 -9.69 3.16 12.59
CA THR A 61 -11.07 3.64 12.48
C THR A 61 -12.07 2.56 12.94
N PRO A 62 -13.26 2.94 13.41
CA PRO A 62 -14.29 1.97 13.83
C PRO A 62 -15.01 1.28 12.66
N TYR A 63 -14.64 1.55 11.42
CA TYR A 63 -15.36 1.08 10.23
C TYR A 63 -14.64 -0.06 9.54
N ASP A 64 -15.38 -1.05 9.04
CA ASP A 64 -14.83 -2.13 8.26
C ASP A 64 -14.46 -1.67 6.84
N PHE A 65 -13.31 -2.11 6.36
CA PHE A 65 -12.87 -1.86 4.99
C PHE A 65 -12.64 -3.16 4.24
N LYS A 66 -13.05 -3.16 2.98
CA LYS A 66 -12.62 -4.18 2.01
C LYS A 66 -11.69 -3.50 1.01
N PHE A 67 -10.56 -4.11 0.71
CA PHE A 67 -9.64 -3.61 -0.31
C PHE A 67 -8.89 -4.74 -0.99
N ASN A 68 -8.42 -4.49 -2.19
CA ASN A 68 -7.56 -5.41 -2.93
C ASN A 68 -6.12 -4.90 -2.88
N ILE A 69 -5.19 -5.79 -2.55
CA ILE A 69 -3.75 -5.52 -2.71
C ILE A 69 -3.30 -6.27 -3.96
N PRO A 70 -3.10 -5.60 -5.10
CA PRO A 70 -2.53 -6.25 -6.27
C PRO A 70 -1.10 -6.72 -6.02
N TYR A 71 -0.22 -5.87 -5.52
CA TYR A 71 1.19 -6.20 -5.23
C TYR A 71 1.82 -5.13 -4.32
N ILE A 72 3.01 -5.44 -3.80
CA ILE A 72 3.86 -4.51 -3.05
C ILE A 72 5.15 -4.33 -3.82
N ALA A 73 5.60 -3.08 -3.99
CA ALA A 73 6.87 -2.76 -4.59
C ALA A 73 7.84 -2.19 -3.54
N ILE A 74 9.12 -2.47 -3.69
CA ILE A 74 10.18 -1.78 -2.95
C ILE A 74 10.80 -0.76 -3.88
N HIS A 75 10.87 0.48 -3.41
CA HIS A 75 11.53 1.58 -4.08
C HIS A 75 12.79 1.96 -3.30
N TYR A 76 13.85 2.32 -4.02
CA TYR A 76 15.01 3.01 -3.45
C TYR A 76 15.25 4.27 -4.25
N ASN A 77 15.39 5.42 -3.59
CA ASN A 77 15.50 6.72 -4.26
C ASN A 77 14.42 6.93 -5.35
N ASN A 78 13.16 6.60 -5.03
CA ASN A 78 12.00 6.59 -5.95
C ASN A 78 12.04 5.58 -7.10
N ILE A 79 13.10 4.80 -7.28
CA ILE A 79 13.22 3.80 -8.35
C ILE A 79 12.74 2.44 -7.84
N PRO A 80 11.80 1.74 -8.53
CA PRO A 80 11.38 0.40 -8.14
C PRO A 80 12.52 -0.61 -8.34
N ILE A 81 12.92 -1.28 -7.26
CA ILE A 81 14.01 -2.28 -7.27
C ILE A 81 13.50 -3.71 -7.19
N GLY A 82 12.23 -3.90 -6.81
CA GLY A 82 11.59 -5.21 -6.77
C GLY A 82 10.11 -5.13 -6.47
N SER A 83 9.39 -6.21 -6.72
CA SER A 83 7.96 -6.35 -6.41
C SER A 83 7.64 -7.72 -5.86
N SER A 84 6.55 -7.81 -5.10
CA SER A 84 5.95 -9.08 -4.74
C SER A 84 5.28 -9.71 -5.95
N GLU A 85 5.00 -11.01 -5.83
CA GLU A 85 3.99 -11.65 -6.67
C GLU A 85 2.63 -10.97 -6.47
N ALA A 86 1.75 -11.11 -7.46
CA ALA A 86 0.42 -10.58 -7.37
C ALA A 86 -0.34 -11.31 -6.26
N LEU A 87 -0.71 -10.59 -5.20
CA LEU A 87 -1.55 -11.15 -4.14
C LEU A 87 -2.99 -11.28 -4.66
N ASN A 88 -3.51 -10.22 -5.31
CA ASN A 88 -4.87 -10.13 -5.88
C ASN A 88 -5.97 -10.67 -4.96
N GLN A 89 -5.76 -10.55 -3.65
CA GLN A 89 -6.67 -11.02 -2.64
C GLN A 89 -7.49 -9.85 -2.13
N MET A 90 -8.81 -10.04 -2.15
CA MET A 90 -9.73 -9.15 -1.46
C MET A 90 -9.64 -9.41 0.03
N ILE A 91 -9.30 -8.37 0.76
CA ILE A 91 -8.96 -8.43 2.18
C ILE A 91 -10.03 -7.65 2.94
N ASP A 92 -10.60 -8.32 3.93
CA ASP A 92 -11.52 -7.73 4.89
C ASP A 92 -10.73 -7.26 6.12
N LEU A 93 -10.70 -5.95 6.32
CA LEU A 93 -10.03 -5.29 7.45
C LEU A 93 -11.10 -4.77 8.43
N PRO A 94 -11.28 -5.43 9.58
CA PRO A 94 -12.29 -5.01 10.55
C PRO A 94 -11.94 -3.65 11.19
N GLY A 95 -12.98 -2.93 11.61
CA GLY A 95 -12.87 -1.70 12.38
C GLY A 95 -12.10 -1.93 13.68
N LYS A 96 -11.16 -1.04 14.00
CA LYS A 96 -10.22 -1.15 15.14
C LYS A 96 -9.41 -2.45 15.14
N GLY A 97 -9.33 -3.12 13.99
CA GLY A 97 -8.68 -4.41 13.84
C GLY A 97 -7.26 -4.33 13.28
N LYS A 98 -6.60 -5.50 13.29
CA LYS A 98 -5.35 -5.73 12.57
C LYS A 98 -5.47 -7.01 11.76
N ILE A 99 -4.80 -7.03 10.62
CA ILE A 99 -4.59 -8.23 9.81
C ILE A 99 -3.10 -8.37 9.55
N THR A 100 -2.63 -9.60 9.44
CA THR A 100 -1.24 -9.88 9.07
C THR A 100 -1.25 -10.81 7.87
N ILE A 101 -0.62 -10.38 6.79
CA ILE A 101 -0.36 -11.17 5.59
C ILE A 101 1.05 -11.73 5.72
N PRO A 102 1.20 -13.03 5.99
CA PRO A 102 2.51 -13.61 6.24
C PRO A 102 3.26 -13.89 4.93
N ASN A 103 4.58 -13.95 5.01
CA ASN A 103 5.46 -14.47 3.96
C ASN A 103 5.35 -13.78 2.60
N ILE A 104 5.23 -12.45 2.57
CA ILE A 104 5.30 -11.71 1.31
C ILE A 104 6.73 -11.78 0.79
N LYS A 105 6.90 -12.45 -0.35
CA LYS A 105 8.18 -12.58 -1.05
C LYS A 105 8.33 -11.47 -2.07
N ILE A 106 9.41 -10.72 -1.99
CA ILE A 106 9.79 -9.71 -2.98
C ILE A 106 11.08 -10.15 -3.66
N GLY A 107 10.99 -10.38 -4.96
CA GLY A 107 12.14 -10.68 -5.79
C GLY A 107 12.86 -9.40 -6.18
N ILE A 108 14.14 -9.31 -5.87
CA ILE A 108 15.01 -8.21 -6.27
C ILE A 108 16.06 -8.74 -7.23
N SER A 109 16.05 -8.22 -8.45
CA SER A 109 17.05 -8.55 -9.48
C SER A 109 18.29 -7.68 -9.31
N VAL A 110 19.46 -8.32 -9.21
CA VAL A 110 20.75 -7.63 -9.12
C VAL A 110 21.02 -6.84 -10.41
N ILE A 111 20.55 -7.32 -11.57
CA ILE A 111 20.68 -6.61 -12.86
C ILE A 111 19.90 -5.29 -12.84
N ASN A 112 18.67 -5.32 -12.34
CA ASN A 112 17.84 -4.10 -12.24
C ASN A 112 18.45 -3.07 -11.29
N ILE A 113 19.04 -3.55 -10.20
CA ILE A 113 19.78 -2.70 -9.27
C ILE A 113 21.04 -2.13 -9.91
N LEU A 114 21.90 -2.96 -10.54
CA LEU A 114 23.16 -2.52 -11.14
C LEU A 114 22.95 -1.38 -12.15
N MET A 115 21.91 -1.50 -12.98
CA MET A 115 21.60 -0.51 -14.00
C MET A 115 21.03 0.79 -13.42
N SER A 116 20.38 0.72 -12.27
CA SER A 116 19.61 1.86 -11.74
C SER A 116 20.30 2.56 -10.58
N ILE A 117 21.00 1.81 -9.72
CA ILE A 117 21.47 2.24 -8.39
C ILE A 117 22.64 1.36 -7.91
N PRO A 118 23.88 1.55 -8.42
CA PRO A 118 25.02 0.71 -8.05
C PRO A 118 25.42 0.80 -6.57
N ASP A 119 25.17 1.94 -5.92
CA ASP A 119 25.53 2.18 -4.50
C ASP A 119 24.82 1.23 -3.53
N ILE A 120 23.61 0.78 -3.85
CA ILE A 120 22.84 -0.09 -2.95
C ILE A 120 23.50 -1.47 -2.81
N ILE A 121 24.15 -1.98 -3.86
CA ILE A 121 24.83 -3.29 -3.83
C ILE A 121 26.02 -3.20 -2.91
N SER A 122 26.84 -2.16 -3.06
CA SER A 122 28.01 -1.93 -2.19
C SER A 122 27.59 -1.84 -0.72
N ARG A 123 26.54 -1.08 -0.40
CA ARG A 123 26.01 -0.96 0.96
C ARG A 123 25.47 -2.27 1.53
N ILE A 124 24.70 -3.01 0.71
CA ILE A 124 24.17 -4.33 1.06
C ILE A 124 25.33 -5.31 1.33
N MET A 125 26.33 -5.39 0.43
CA MET A 125 27.52 -6.24 0.62
C MET A 125 28.34 -5.85 1.86
N ASN A 126 28.42 -4.55 2.16
CA ASN A 126 29.10 -4.03 3.35
C ASN A 126 28.30 -4.18 4.65
N LYS A 127 27.12 -4.83 4.61
CA LYS A 127 26.19 -5.00 5.75
C LYS A 127 25.70 -3.67 6.34
N GLU A 128 25.69 -2.63 5.53
CA GLU A 128 25.17 -1.33 5.92
C GLU A 128 23.64 -1.36 5.90
N THR A 129 23.02 -0.56 6.77
CA THR A 129 21.57 -0.42 6.78
C THR A 129 21.15 0.49 5.64
N VAL A 130 20.29 -0.02 4.77
CA VAL A 130 19.78 0.71 3.60
C VAL A 130 18.32 1.06 3.83
N SER A 131 18.00 2.35 3.85
CA SER A 131 16.61 2.80 3.89
C SER A 131 15.98 2.67 2.51
N ALA A 132 14.87 1.96 2.41
CA ALA A 132 14.08 1.79 1.20
C ALA A 132 12.60 2.06 1.50
N ASP A 133 11.80 2.34 0.47
CA ASP A 133 10.39 2.61 0.61
C ASP A 133 9.55 1.42 0.14
N ALA A 134 8.83 0.78 1.06
CA ALA A 134 7.79 -0.17 0.74
C ALA A 134 6.55 0.59 0.24
N VAL A 135 6.22 0.39 -1.02
CA VAL A 135 5.07 0.98 -1.69
C VAL A 135 4.00 -0.08 -1.87
N MET A 136 2.92 0.03 -1.11
CA MET A 136 1.72 -0.77 -1.29
C MET A 136 0.76 -0.05 -2.25
N HIS A 137 0.46 -0.70 -3.36
CA HIS A 137 -0.64 -0.32 -4.22
C HIS A 137 -1.89 -1.05 -3.74
N THR A 138 -2.98 -0.33 -3.53
CA THR A 138 -4.27 -0.93 -3.17
C THR A 138 -5.41 -0.24 -3.90
N SER A 139 -6.49 -0.97 -4.13
CA SER A 139 -7.73 -0.41 -4.65
C SER A 139 -8.89 -0.77 -3.74
N VAL A 140 -9.81 0.16 -3.59
CA VAL A 140 -10.95 -0.01 -2.69
C VAL A 140 -12.24 0.02 -3.51
N PRO A 141 -13.06 -1.04 -3.44
CA PRO A 141 -14.34 -1.06 -4.10
C PRO A 141 -15.24 0.02 -3.48
N PHE A 142 -15.88 0.78 -4.35
CA PHE A 142 -16.83 1.85 -4.05
C PHE A 142 -18.17 1.53 -4.73
N LEU A 143 -19.28 1.92 -4.08
CA LEU A 143 -20.65 1.63 -4.51
C LEU A 143 -20.84 0.19 -5.00
N TRP A 144 -20.81 -0.80 -4.10
CA TRP A 144 -20.99 -2.22 -4.46
C TRP A 144 -20.05 -2.73 -5.58
N GLY A 145 -18.90 -2.09 -5.79
CA GLY A 145 -17.92 -2.49 -6.82
C GLY A 145 -18.06 -1.77 -8.16
N LEU A 146 -18.95 -0.78 -8.28
CA LEU A 146 -19.11 0.06 -9.48
C LEU A 146 -17.85 0.89 -9.81
N ALA A 147 -17.03 1.20 -8.81
CA ALA A 147 -15.76 1.90 -9.01
C ALA A 147 -14.69 1.38 -8.04
N ASN A 148 -13.43 1.44 -8.47
CA ASN A 148 -12.29 1.14 -7.61
C ASN A 148 -11.48 2.42 -7.40
N ILE A 149 -11.34 2.84 -6.15
CA ILE A 149 -10.56 4.02 -5.80
C ILE A 149 -9.11 3.56 -5.58
N PRO A 150 -8.16 3.93 -6.46
CA PRO A 150 -6.76 3.57 -6.26
C PRO A 150 -6.20 4.37 -5.09
N TYR A 151 -5.40 3.69 -4.29
CA TYR A 151 -4.75 4.25 -3.13
C TYR A 151 -3.33 3.71 -3.02
N LYS A 152 -2.40 4.57 -2.63
CA LYS A 152 -0.99 4.22 -2.47
C LYS A 152 -0.57 4.57 -1.04
N ARG A 153 0.10 3.62 -0.40
CA ARG A 153 0.79 3.84 0.88
C ARG A 153 2.26 3.57 0.71
N THR A 154 3.05 4.51 1.18
CA THR A 154 4.51 4.39 1.25
C THR A 154 4.92 4.32 2.70
N LYS A 155 5.80 3.38 3.03
CA LYS A 155 6.44 3.28 4.33
C LYS A 155 7.92 3.05 4.15
N THR A 156 8.74 3.88 4.77
CA THR A 156 10.18 3.67 4.81
C THR A 156 10.49 2.48 5.71
N ILE A 157 11.23 1.52 5.14
CA ILE A 157 11.72 0.29 5.76
C ILE A 157 13.24 0.31 5.77
N SER A 158 13.83 -0.27 6.81
CA SER A 158 15.27 -0.50 6.88
C SER A 158 15.58 -1.90 6.37
N LEU A 159 16.30 -1.98 5.26
CA LEU A 159 16.87 -3.21 4.74
C LEU A 159 18.20 -3.46 5.44
N LYS A 160 18.32 -4.62 6.08
CA LYS A 160 19.57 -5.07 6.69
C LYS A 160 19.80 -6.53 6.32
N LEU A 161 21.01 -6.85 5.87
CA LEU A 161 21.52 -8.21 5.70
C LEU A 161 22.04 -8.79 7.02
#